data_AF-A0AAU3ZUM2-F1
#
_entry.id   AF-A0AAU3ZUM2-F1
#
_cell.length_a   1.000
_cell.length_b   1.000
_cell.length_c   1.000
_cell.angle_alpha   90.00
_cell.angle_beta   90.00
_cell.angle_gamma   90.00
#
_symmetry.space_group_name_H-M   'P 1'
#
loop_
_entity.id
_entity.type
_entity.pdbx_description
1 polymer ?
#
loop_
_entity_poly.entity_id
_entity_poly.type
_entity_poly.pdbx_seq_one_letter_code
_entity_poly.pdbx_strand_id
1 'polypeptide(L)'
;MTEKKPVGLAADLEALVRAPGARKGPPCSVGVVLTSVDEDTAAMLGRILGTSTVSATAIADVLSQHGRSVTSYTVARHRRRGAANGCRCTR
;
A
#
# COMPACT_ATOMS: atom_id res chain seq x y z
N MET A 1 26.28 -32.52 23.90
CA MET A 1 26.06 -32.37 22.45
C MET A 1 24.57 -32.24 22.25
N THR A 2 24.06 -31.03 22.06
CA THR A 2 22.61 -30.79 21.96
C THR A 2 22.18 -30.98 20.51
N GLU A 3 21.59 -32.12 20.21
CA GLU A 3 21.04 -32.45 18.90
C GLU A 3 19.92 -31.46 18.55
N LYS A 4 20.22 -30.56 17.61
CA LYS A 4 19.20 -29.70 16.98
C LYS A 4 18.36 -30.60 16.09
N LYS A 5 17.19 -31.03 16.58
CA LYS A 5 16.15 -31.70 15.81
C LYS A 5 15.93 -30.90 14.52
N PRO A 6 16.02 -31.48 13.31
CA PRO A 6 15.77 -30.72 12.09
C PRO A 6 14.29 -30.36 12.13
N VAL A 7 14.00 -29.07 12.31
CA VAL A 7 12.68 -28.52 12.04
C VAL A 7 12.45 -28.86 10.56
N GLY A 8 11.52 -29.78 10.29
CA GLY A 8 11.37 -30.35 8.97
C GLY A 8 10.99 -29.26 7.97
N LEU A 9 11.42 -29.40 6.71
CA LEU A 9 11.10 -28.49 5.61
C LEU A 9 9.60 -28.09 5.60
N ALA A 10 8.70 -29.02 5.93
CA ALA A 10 7.27 -28.75 6.04
C ALA A 10 6.92 -27.71 7.12
N ALA A 11 7.56 -27.78 8.30
CA ALA A 11 7.36 -26.81 9.38
C ALA A 11 7.95 -25.44 9.02
N ASP A 12 9.10 -25.40 8.33
CA ASP A 12 9.68 -24.16 7.82
C ASP A 12 8.80 -23.51 6.74
N LEU A 13 8.23 -24.32 5.83
CA LEU A 13 7.28 -23.85 4.81
C LEU A 13 5.97 -23.36 5.44
N GLU A 14 5.45 -24.04 6.46
CA GLU A 14 4.25 -23.61 7.18
C GLU A 14 4.48 -22.29 7.95
N ALA A 15 5.68 -22.10 8.50
CA ALA A 15 6.08 -20.84 9.12
C ALA A 15 6.09 -19.68 8.12
N LEU A 16 6.49 -19.92 6.87
CA LEU A 16 6.43 -18.91 5.80
C LEU A 16 5.00 -18.50 5.43
N VAL A 17 4.04 -19.43 5.49
CA VAL A 17 2.61 -19.13 5.24
C VAL A 17 2.00 -18.32 6.37
N ARG A 18 2.40 -18.60 7.62
CA ARG A 18 1.89 -17.91 8.82
C ARG A 18 2.55 -16.56 9.06
N ALA A 19 3.74 -16.33 8.52
CA ALA A 19 4.43 -15.06 8.65
C ALA A 19 3.68 -13.97 7.86
N PRO A 20 3.17 -12.90 8.51
CA PRO A 20 2.64 -11.77 7.77
C PRO A 20 3.76 -11.20 6.90
N GLY A 21 3.54 -11.15 5.59
CA GLY A 21 4.54 -10.69 4.64
C GLY A 21 5.04 -9.29 5.03
N ALA A 22 6.32 -9.17 5.35
CA ALA A 22 6.91 -7.88 5.69
C ALA A 22 6.68 -6.88 4.54
N ARG A 23 6.15 -5.68 4.85
CA ARG A 23 6.02 -4.60 3.88
C ARG A 23 7.41 -4.31 3.30
N LYS A 24 7.62 -4.61 2.02
CA LYS A 24 8.87 -4.29 1.32
C LYS A 24 8.84 -2.84 0.84
N GLY A 25 9.49 -1.94 1.59
CA GLY A 25 9.80 -0.58 1.19
C GLY A 25 8.99 0.52 1.91
N PRO A 26 9.36 1.79 1.71
CA PRO A 26 8.66 2.93 2.30
C PRO A 26 7.21 3.03 1.79
N PRO A 27 6.31 3.67 2.56
CA PRO A 27 4.96 3.96 2.07
C PRO A 27 5.01 4.79 0.79
N CYS A 28 4.11 4.48 -0.15
CA CYS A 28 3.89 5.28 -1.33
C CYS A 28 3.41 6.69 -0.92
N SER A 29 3.69 7.75 -1.70
CA SER A 29 3.31 9.12 -1.31
C SER A 29 1.79 9.29 -1.08
N VAL A 30 0.93 8.58 -1.83
CA VAL A 30 -0.51 8.51 -1.55
C VAL A 30 -0.80 7.89 -0.17
N GLY A 31 -0.06 6.84 0.21
CA GLY A 31 -0.16 6.23 1.53
C GLY A 31 0.30 7.19 2.63
N VAL A 32 1.36 7.95 2.40
CA VAL A 32 1.81 9.02 3.32
C VAL A 32 0.72 10.08 3.50
N VAL A 33 0.07 10.51 2.41
CA VAL A 33 -1.05 11.46 2.48
C VAL A 33 -2.17 10.89 3.35
N LEU A 34 -2.62 9.65 3.07
CA LEU A 34 -3.69 8.98 3.83
C LEU A 34 -3.39 8.89 5.34
N THR A 35 -2.12 8.75 5.73
CA THR A 35 -1.72 8.70 7.14
C THR A 35 -1.49 10.06 7.79
N SER A 36 -1.50 11.15 7.01
CA SER A 36 -1.13 12.50 7.47
C SER A 36 -2.30 13.49 7.51
N VAL A 37 -3.46 13.08 7.04
CA VAL A 37 -4.71 13.84 7.09
C VAL A 37 -5.59 13.29 8.21
N ASP A 38 -6.62 14.05 8.60
CA ASP A 38 -7.63 13.58 9.54
C ASP A 38 -8.43 12.38 8.99
N GLU A 39 -9.11 11.67 9.89
CA GLU A 39 -9.82 10.43 9.58
C GLU A 39 -10.91 10.61 8.51
N ASP A 40 -11.67 11.72 8.57
CA ASP A 40 -12.74 12.01 7.62
C ASP A 40 -12.16 12.27 6.21
N THR A 41 -11.10 13.07 6.13
CA THR A 41 -10.38 13.31 4.88
C THR A 41 -9.75 12.03 4.33
N ALA A 42 -9.17 11.18 5.19
CA ALA A 42 -8.58 9.90 4.79
C ALA A 42 -9.66 8.94 4.24
N ALA A 43 -10.82 8.86 4.89
CA ALA A 43 -11.94 8.05 4.44
C ALA A 43 -12.49 8.53 3.08
N MET A 44 -12.65 9.85 2.92
CA MET A 44 -13.09 10.45 1.66
C MET A 44 -12.10 10.22 0.53
N LEU A 45 -10.80 10.44 0.78
CA LEU A 45 -9.74 10.17 -0.19
C LEU A 45 -9.69 8.68 -0.56
N GLY A 46 -9.82 7.79 0.43
CA GLY A 46 -9.90 6.34 0.21
C GLY A 46 -11.04 5.94 -0.73
N ARG A 47 -12.22 6.51 -0.52
CA ARG A 47 -13.40 6.30 -1.39
C ARG A 47 -13.15 6.78 -2.83
N ILE A 48 -12.60 7.99 -3.00
CA ILE A 48 -12.29 8.55 -4.32
C ILE A 48 -11.20 7.74 -5.05
N LEU A 49 -10.20 7.27 -4.31
CA LEU A 49 -9.16 6.39 -4.87
C LEU A 49 -9.76 5.08 -5.41
N GLY A 50 -10.81 4.56 -4.79
CA GLY A 50 -11.54 3.37 -5.26
C GLY A 50 -12.52 3.62 -6.42
N THR A 51 -12.83 4.88 -6.74
CA THR A 51 -13.86 5.23 -7.73
C THR A 51 -13.25 5.37 -9.13
N SER A 52 -13.60 4.46 -10.05
CA SER A 52 -13.02 4.42 -11.41
C SER A 52 -13.40 5.60 -12.29
N THR A 53 -14.55 6.23 -12.05
CA THR A 53 -15.02 7.41 -12.80
C THR A 53 -14.25 8.68 -12.45
N VAL A 54 -13.59 8.73 -11.29
CA VAL A 54 -12.71 9.85 -10.93
C VAL A 54 -11.33 9.59 -11.52
N SER A 55 -10.81 10.51 -12.33
CA SER A 55 -9.51 10.33 -12.97
C SER A 55 -8.35 10.44 -11.97
N ALA A 56 -7.26 9.71 -12.24
CA ALA A 56 -6.05 9.78 -11.41
C ALA A 56 -5.40 11.17 -11.45
N THR A 57 -5.54 11.88 -12.58
CA THR A 57 -5.07 13.27 -12.77
C THR A 57 -5.85 14.22 -11.87
N ALA A 58 -7.18 14.17 -11.88
CA ALA A 58 -8.00 15.05 -11.04
C ALA A 58 -7.68 14.90 -9.54
N ILE A 59 -7.41 13.67 -9.09
CA ILE A 59 -6.99 13.42 -7.70
C ILE A 59 -5.61 14.04 -7.43
N ALA A 60 -4.65 13.84 -8.32
CA ALA A 60 -3.31 14.41 -8.19
C ALA A 60 -3.32 15.94 -8.18
N ASP A 61 -4.18 16.56 -9.01
CA ASP A 61 -4.32 18.02 -9.08
C ASP A 61 -4.86 18.58 -7.76
N VAL A 62 -5.93 18.00 -7.22
CA VAL A 62 -6.49 18.41 -5.92
C VAL A 62 -5.46 18.24 -4.81
N LEU A 63 -4.78 17.10 -4.75
CA LEU A 63 -3.72 16.88 -3.75
C LEU A 63 -2.58 17.91 -3.88
N SER A 64 -2.17 18.24 -5.11
CA SER A 64 -1.12 19.22 -5.37
C SER A 64 -1.55 20.64 -4.98
N GLN A 65 -2.81 21.02 -5.22
CA GLN A 65 -3.37 22.31 -4.79
C GLN A 65 -3.32 22.50 -3.27
N HIS A 66 -3.36 21.39 -2.51
CA HIS A 66 -3.21 21.39 -1.05
C HIS A 66 -1.78 21.08 -0.58
N GLY A 67 -0.78 21.31 -1.44
CA GLY A 67 0.64 21.19 -1.08
C GLY A 67 1.14 19.75 -0.96
N ARG A 68 0.39 18.77 -1.48
CA ARG A 68 0.80 17.35 -1.49
C ARG A 68 1.33 16.98 -2.88
N SER A 69 2.65 16.89 -3.00
CA SER A 69 3.32 16.51 -4.25
C SER A 69 3.07 15.04 -4.61
N VAL A 70 1.93 14.75 -5.24
CA VAL A 70 1.52 13.42 -5.69
C VAL A 70 1.22 13.47 -7.18
N THR A 71 1.90 12.63 -7.96
CA THR A 71 1.66 12.56 -9.41
C THR A 71 0.49 11.64 -9.76
N SER A 72 -0.15 11.90 -10.91
CA SER A 72 -1.21 11.04 -11.46
C SER A 72 -0.77 9.58 -11.64
N TYR A 73 0.48 9.36 -12.07
CA TYR A 73 1.09 8.04 -12.13
C TYR A 73 1.13 7.34 -10.77
N THR A 74 1.47 8.07 -9.72
CA THR A 74 1.51 7.51 -8.36
C THR A 74 0.11 7.15 -7.86
N VAL A 75 -0.91 7.96 -8.17
CA VAL A 75 -2.31 7.63 -7.91
C VAL A 75 -2.73 6.36 -8.66
N ALA A 76 -2.45 6.27 -9.96
CA ALA A 76 -2.78 5.09 -10.77
C ALA A 76 -2.05 3.82 -10.29
N ARG A 77 -0.81 3.95 -9.83
CA ARG A 77 -0.06 2.86 -9.21
C ARG A 77 -0.65 2.45 -7.86
N HIS A 78 -1.10 3.42 -7.06
CA HIS A 78 -1.76 3.17 -5.78
C HIS A 78 -3.12 2.47 -5.94
N ARG A 79 -3.89 2.83 -6.96
CA ARG A 79 -5.15 2.14 -7.29
C ARG A 79 -4.96 0.66 -7.59
N ARG A 80 -3.83 0.32 -8.21
CA ARG A 80 -3.43 -1.05 -8.53
C ARG A 80 -2.69 -1.75 -7.37
N ARG A 81 -2.78 -1.24 -6.13
CA ARG A 81 -2.04 -1.80 -4.99
C ARG A 81 -2.29 -3.31 -4.84
N GLY A 82 -1.21 -4.05 -4.62
CA GLY A 82 -1.22 -5.52 -4.59
C GLY A 82 -1.07 -6.21 -5.95
N ALA A 83 -1.18 -5.51 -7.08
CA ALA A 83 -0.86 -6.05 -8.41
C ALA A 83 0.64 -5.93 -8.74
N ALA A 84 1.12 -6.66 -9.75
CA ALA A 84 2.53 -6.67 -10.17
C ALA A 84 3.11 -5.25 -10.45
N ASN A 85 2.31 -4.39 -11.06
CA ASN A 85 2.66 -2.99 -11.36
C ASN A 85 2.02 -1.98 -10.39
N GLY A 86 1.54 -2.47 -9.24
CA GLY A 86 0.95 -1.68 -8.17
C GLY A 86 1.99 -1.08 -7.23
N CYS A 87 1.50 -0.29 -6.26
CA CYS A 87 2.28 -0.04 -5.06
C CYS A 87 2.07 -1.19 -4.06
N ARG A 88 2.95 -1.28 -3.05
CA ARG A 88 2.87 -2.28 -1.97
C ARG A 88 2.16 -1.76 -0.71
N CYS A 89 1.44 -0.64 -0.83
CA CYS A 89 0.59 -0.13 0.24
C CYS A 89 -0.52 -1.17 0.53
N THR A 90 -0.91 -1.33 1.81
CA THR A 90 -1.94 -2.32 2.19
C THR A 90 -3.28 -1.98 1.55
N ARG A 91 -4.07 -3.02 1.25
CA ARG A 91 -5.39 -2.81 0.66
C ARG A 91 -6.39 -2.29 1.68
#